data_AF-A0A1A8EFK7-F1
#
_entry.id   AF-A0A1A8EFK7-F1
#
_cell.length_a   1.000
_cell.length_b   1.000
_cell.length_c   1.000
_cell.angle_alpha   90.00
_cell.angle_beta   90.00
_cell.angle_gamma   90.00
#
_symmetry.space_group_name_H-M   'P 1'
#
loop_
_entity.id
_entity.type
_entity.pdbx_description
1 polymer ?
#
loop_
_entity_poly.entity_id
_entity_poly.type
_entity_poly.pdbx_seq_one_letter_code
_entity_poly.pdbx_strand_id
1 'polypeptide(L)'
;PPRSSAMHLSPLMFKDQMQQDVIMVLKFPSNSPVTHVAANTLPHLTVPAVVTVTCNRLFAVNRWHNTVGLRGAPGYSLEQAHHLPIEMDSLVANNTGSNKRQITDLVDQSIQITTHCFVVTADNRYILVCGFWDKS
;
A
#
# COMPACT_ATOMS: atom_id res chain seq x y z
N PRO A 1 13.53 4.77 41.33
CA PRO A 1 13.19 4.98 39.90
C PRO A 1 11.73 4.56 39.61
N PRO A 2 10.85 5.44 39.10
CA PRO A 2 9.48 5.04 38.84
C PRO A 2 9.46 4.02 37.70
N ARG A 3 8.73 2.92 37.88
CA ARG A 3 8.43 1.94 36.82
C ARG A 3 7.57 2.63 35.76
N SER A 4 8.18 3.25 34.76
CA SER A 4 7.49 3.62 33.51
C SER A 4 7.06 2.35 32.80
N SER A 5 5.91 1.82 33.19
CA SER A 5 5.25 0.74 32.48
C SER A 5 4.71 1.35 31.18
N ALA A 6 5.03 0.75 30.04
CA ALA A 6 4.51 1.15 28.72
C ALA A 6 2.97 1.17 28.62
N MET A 7 2.27 0.77 29.68
CA MET A 7 0.82 0.75 29.84
C MET A 7 0.18 2.13 30.10
N HIS A 8 0.94 3.18 30.44
CA HIS A 8 0.39 4.55 30.55
C HIS A 8 0.33 5.30 29.23
N LEU A 9 0.88 4.71 28.16
CA LEU A 9 0.89 5.29 26.84
C LEU A 9 -0.43 4.93 26.14
N SER A 10 -1.21 5.96 25.78
CA SER A 10 -2.51 5.79 25.14
C SER A 10 -2.40 4.87 23.90
N PRO A 11 -3.32 3.93 23.68
CA PRO A 11 -3.26 2.99 22.54
C PRO A 11 -3.11 3.66 21.15
N LEU A 12 -3.45 4.95 21.07
CA LEU A 12 -3.33 5.77 19.87
C LEU A 12 -1.88 6.06 19.47
N MET A 13 -0.93 6.15 20.38
CA MET A 13 0.44 6.49 19.97
C MET A 13 1.15 5.37 19.21
N PHE A 14 0.70 4.12 19.39
CA PHE A 14 1.15 3.01 18.56
C PHE A 14 0.62 3.15 17.13
N LYS A 15 -0.54 3.80 16.94
CA LYS A 15 -1.06 4.14 15.62
C LYS A 15 -0.29 5.30 14.99
N ASP A 16 0.09 6.32 15.77
CA ASP A 16 0.86 7.47 15.26
C ASP A 16 2.24 7.06 14.75
N GLN A 17 2.97 6.24 15.51
CA GLN A 17 4.28 5.73 15.05
C GLN A 17 4.14 4.88 13.79
N MET A 18 3.16 3.98 13.75
CA MET A 18 2.90 3.14 12.57
C MET A 18 2.54 3.97 11.33
N GLN A 19 1.71 5.01 11.50
CA GLN A 19 1.40 5.94 10.42
C GLN A 19 2.65 6.65 9.93
N GLN A 20 3.48 7.16 10.84
CA GLN A 20 4.75 7.80 10.48
C GLN A 20 5.69 6.83 9.74
N ASP A 21 5.79 5.58 10.19
CA ASP A 21 6.61 4.55 9.53
C ASP A 21 6.10 4.24 8.11
N VAL A 22 4.78 4.13 7.91
CA VAL A 22 4.18 3.95 6.58
C VAL A 22 4.47 5.15 5.67
N ILE A 23 4.27 6.36 6.19
CA ILE A 23 4.49 7.62 5.46
C ILE A 23 5.97 7.78 5.09
N MET A 24 6.89 7.36 5.96
CA MET A 24 8.32 7.42 5.71
C MET A 24 8.73 6.53 4.53
N VAL A 25 8.07 5.38 4.36
CA VAL A 25 8.37 4.41 3.31
C VAL A 25 7.71 4.75 1.99
N LEU A 26 6.41 5.02 1.98
CA LEU A 26 5.66 5.23 0.74
C LEU A 26 6.07 6.54 0.06
N LYS A 27 6.72 6.41 -1.11
CA LYS A 27 6.99 7.50 -2.05
C LYS A 27 6.45 7.10 -3.41
N PHE A 28 5.70 7.99 -4.03
CA PHE A 28 5.14 7.76 -5.35
C PHE A 28 6.02 8.45 -6.40
N PRO A 29 6.43 7.75 -7.47
CA PRO A 29 7.17 8.37 -8.54
C PRO A 29 6.39 9.54 -9.16
N SER A 30 7.13 10.46 -9.79
CA SER A 30 6.58 11.51 -10.65
C SER A 30 5.76 12.59 -9.94
N ASN A 31 5.64 12.58 -8.60
CA ASN A 31 4.74 13.46 -7.84
C ASN A 31 3.29 13.45 -8.37
N SER A 32 2.89 12.38 -9.07
CA SER A 32 1.54 12.26 -9.60
C SER A 32 0.60 11.92 -8.45
N PRO A 33 -0.57 12.58 -8.32
CA PRO A 33 -1.50 12.29 -7.25
C PRO A 33 -1.97 10.82 -7.29
N VAL A 34 -2.08 10.20 -6.13
CA VAL A 34 -2.73 8.88 -5.99
C VAL A 34 -4.25 9.08 -6.10
N THR A 35 -4.88 8.37 -7.03
CA THR A 35 -6.32 8.45 -7.30
C THR A 35 -7.09 7.27 -6.75
N HIS A 36 -6.45 6.12 -6.59
CA HIS A 36 -7.07 4.90 -6.10
C HIS A 36 -6.15 4.19 -5.10
N VAL A 37 -6.73 3.68 -4.02
CA VAL A 37 -6.05 2.89 -3.00
C VAL A 37 -6.92 1.69 -2.63
N ALA A 38 -6.38 0.49 -2.75
CA ALA A 38 -6.98 -0.74 -2.26
C ALA A 38 -6.07 -1.36 -1.20
N ALA A 39 -6.58 -1.53 0.01
CA ALA A 39 -5.83 -2.04 1.15
C ALA A 39 -6.31 -3.44 1.56
N ASN A 40 -5.91 -4.47 0.82
CA ASN A 40 -6.21 -5.85 1.18
C ASN A 40 -5.02 -6.43 1.96
N THR A 41 -5.05 -6.22 3.27
CA THR A 41 -3.93 -6.49 4.20
C THR A 41 -4.18 -7.68 5.13
N LEU A 42 -5.25 -8.46 4.91
CA LEU A 42 -5.64 -9.56 5.79
C LEU A 42 -4.55 -10.63 5.89
N PRO A 43 -4.28 -11.21 7.08
CA PRO A 43 -3.19 -12.18 7.27
C PRO A 43 -3.30 -13.47 6.46
N HIS A 44 -4.51 -13.85 6.04
CA HIS A 44 -4.74 -15.08 5.28
C HIS A 44 -4.53 -14.90 3.76
N LEU A 45 -4.30 -13.67 3.30
CA LEU A 45 -4.01 -13.43 1.88
C LEU A 45 -2.60 -13.94 1.56
N THR A 46 -2.45 -14.58 0.41
CA THR A 46 -1.13 -14.99 -0.09
C THR A 46 -0.18 -13.80 -0.26
N VAL A 47 -0.74 -12.64 -0.65
CA VAL A 47 0.01 -11.38 -0.83
C VAL A 47 -0.78 -10.25 -0.16
N PRO A 48 -0.61 -10.02 1.15
CA PRO A 48 -1.16 -8.84 1.80
C PRO A 48 -0.47 -7.59 1.25
N ALA A 49 -1.23 -6.62 0.77
CA ALA A 49 -0.68 -5.44 0.11
C ALA A 49 -1.62 -4.24 0.14
N VAL A 50 -1.04 -3.07 -0.08
CA VAL A 50 -1.72 -1.84 -0.44
C VAL A 50 -1.40 -1.54 -1.90
N VAL A 51 -2.40 -1.67 -2.76
CA VAL A 51 -2.31 -1.32 -4.17
C VAL A 51 -2.71 0.13 -4.35
N THR A 52 -1.87 0.90 -5.03
CA THR A 52 -2.12 2.32 -5.32
C THR A 52 -2.10 2.55 -6.81
N VAL A 53 -2.96 3.42 -7.32
CA VAL A 53 -2.93 3.89 -8.72
C VAL A 53 -2.88 5.42 -8.73
N THR A 54 -2.05 5.99 -9.59
CA THR A 54 -1.87 7.44 -9.75
C THR A 54 -2.65 8.01 -10.94
N CYS A 55 -2.78 9.34 -10.99
CA CYS A 55 -3.37 10.06 -12.13
C CYS A 55 -2.69 9.73 -13.46
N ASN A 56 -1.37 9.56 -13.47
CA ASN A 56 -0.61 9.17 -14.67
C ASN A 56 -0.63 7.65 -14.94
N ARG A 57 -1.58 6.92 -14.33
CA ARG A 57 -1.87 5.50 -14.59
C ARG A 57 -0.72 4.56 -14.19
N LEU A 58 0.15 4.99 -13.29
CA LEU A 58 1.12 4.11 -12.66
C LEU A 58 0.45 3.41 -11.48
N PHE A 59 0.65 2.10 -11.36
CA PHE A 59 0.21 1.34 -10.21
C PHE A 59 1.40 0.78 -9.43
N ALA A 60 1.22 0.61 -8.12
CA ALA A 60 2.22 0.00 -7.25
C ALA A 60 1.54 -1.02 -6.34
N VAL A 61 2.18 -2.16 -6.12
CA VAL A 61 1.76 -3.19 -5.15
C VAL A 61 2.71 -3.14 -3.97
N ASN A 62 2.36 -2.35 -2.96
CA ASN A 62 3.20 -2.17 -1.77
C ASN A 62 2.88 -3.27 -0.76
N ARG A 63 3.87 -4.10 -0.43
CA ARG A 63 3.68 -5.30 0.40
C ARG A 63 3.41 -4.89 1.84
N TRP A 64 2.37 -5.45 2.44
CA TRP A 64 2.01 -5.20 3.84
C TRP A 64 2.54 -6.31 4.75
N HIS A 65 3.17 -5.92 5.85
CA HIS A 65 3.65 -6.83 6.87
C HIS A 65 2.74 -6.79 8.09
N ASN A 66 2.09 -7.93 8.39
CA ASN A 66 1.18 -8.10 9.53
C ASN A 66 1.93 -8.28 10.87
N THR A 67 2.82 -7.34 11.17
CA THR A 67 3.75 -7.41 12.32
C THR A 67 3.21 -6.65 13.54
N VAL A 68 2.20 -5.82 13.31
CA VAL A 68 1.45 -5.03 14.31
C VAL A 68 0.81 -5.87 15.42
N GLY A 69 0.36 -7.10 15.14
CA GLY A 69 -0.27 -7.98 16.14
C GLY A 69 0.73 -8.85 16.92
N LEU A 70 1.99 -8.88 16.50
CA LEU A 70 3.01 -9.76 17.07
C LEU A 70 3.93 -9.05 18.05
N ARG A 71 3.97 -7.71 18.06
CA ARG A 71 4.77 -6.92 19.02
C ARG A 71 4.30 -7.20 20.45
N GLY A 72 4.95 -8.14 21.14
CA GLY A 72 4.61 -8.58 22.49
C GLY A 72 3.99 -9.99 22.60
N ALA A 73 3.79 -10.69 21.48
CA ALA A 73 3.37 -12.10 21.50
C ALA A 73 4.55 -13.02 21.88
N PRO A 74 4.29 -14.17 22.56
CA PRO A 74 5.33 -15.14 22.85
C PRO A 74 5.94 -15.68 21.55
N GLY A 75 7.26 -15.52 21.38
CA GLY A 75 7.98 -15.88 20.15
C GLY A 75 8.33 -14.69 19.24
N TYR A 76 7.94 -13.46 19.61
CA TYR A 76 8.37 -12.25 18.89
C TYR A 76 9.89 -12.07 18.98
N SER A 77 10.56 -12.12 17.83
CA SER A 77 12.00 -11.87 17.74
C SER A 77 12.30 -10.38 17.58
N LEU A 78 13.46 -9.93 18.08
CA LEU A 78 13.92 -8.56 17.87
C LEU A 78 14.20 -8.25 16.39
N GLU A 79 14.53 -9.28 15.60
CA GLU A 79 14.70 -9.18 14.14
C GLU A 79 13.40 -8.74 13.46
N GLN A 80 12.26 -9.24 13.95
CA GLN A 80 10.91 -8.79 13.57
C GLN A 80 10.53 -7.42 14.19
N ALA A 81 11.39 -6.73 14.92
CA ALA A 81 11.14 -5.32 15.26
C ALA A 81 11.59 -4.36 14.16
N HIS A 82 12.57 -4.76 13.35
CA HIS A 82 13.25 -3.91 12.39
C HIS A 82 12.56 -3.83 11.02
N HIS A 83 11.64 -4.74 10.71
CA HIS A 83 10.88 -4.67 9.45
C HIS A 83 9.74 -3.65 9.55
N LEU A 84 9.72 -2.74 8.58
CA LEU A 84 8.71 -1.71 8.41
C LEU A 84 7.34 -2.36 8.11
N PRO A 85 6.22 -1.72 8.54
CA PRO A 85 4.87 -2.26 8.34
C PRO A 85 4.50 -2.40 6.86
N ILE A 86 5.18 -1.67 5.98
CA ILE A 86 4.97 -1.69 4.54
C ILE A 86 6.33 -1.68 3.83
N GLU A 87 6.39 -2.37 2.69
CA GLU A 87 7.53 -2.36 1.77
C GLU A 87 7.04 -1.82 0.42
N MET A 88 7.82 -0.92 -0.18
CA MET A 88 7.49 -0.34 -1.48
C MET A 88 7.61 -1.37 -2.59
N ASP A 89 6.74 -1.28 -3.60
CA ASP A 89 6.88 -2.08 -4.83
C ASP A 89 8.27 -1.88 -5.46
N SER A 90 9.06 -2.94 -5.52
CA SER A 90 10.44 -2.89 -6.00
C SER A 90 10.56 -2.43 -7.46
N LEU A 91 9.55 -2.69 -8.28
CA LEU A 91 9.52 -2.24 -9.69
C LEU A 91 9.33 -0.72 -9.80
N VAL A 92 8.66 -0.14 -8.82
CA VAL A 92 8.40 1.30 -8.71
C VAL A 92 9.59 1.99 -8.05
N ALA A 93 10.09 1.42 -6.94
CA ALA A 93 11.24 1.95 -6.19
C ALA A 93 12.52 2.05 -7.03
N ASN A 94 12.79 1.04 -7.86
CA ASN A 94 14.00 0.99 -8.67
C ASN A 94 13.86 1.73 -10.01
N ASN A 95 12.68 2.26 -10.35
CA ASN A 95 12.38 2.89 -11.65
C ASN A 95 12.63 1.98 -12.87
N THR A 96 12.97 0.71 -12.66
CA THR A 96 13.24 -0.31 -13.70
C THR A 96 11.97 -0.95 -14.23
N GLY A 97 10.82 -0.65 -13.64
CA GLY A 97 9.55 -1.31 -13.92
C GLY A 97 8.42 -0.38 -14.32
N SER A 98 8.68 0.90 -14.62
CA SER A 98 7.62 1.87 -14.99
C SER A 98 6.75 1.36 -16.14
N ASN A 99 7.35 0.73 -17.17
CA ASN A 99 6.59 0.08 -18.25
C ASN A 99 5.75 -1.12 -17.78
N LYS A 100 6.20 -1.88 -16.77
CA LYS A 100 5.47 -3.04 -16.19
C LYS A 100 4.42 -2.63 -15.17
N ARG A 101 4.44 -1.37 -14.76
CA ARG A 101 3.58 -0.76 -13.73
C ARG A 101 2.72 0.35 -14.31
N GLN A 102 2.59 0.41 -15.62
CA GLN A 102 1.75 1.36 -16.32
C GLN A 102 0.50 0.64 -16.84
N ILE A 103 -0.67 1.20 -16.54
CA ILE A 103 -1.94 0.77 -17.14
C ILE A 103 -2.03 1.46 -18.51
N THR A 104 -1.72 0.72 -19.57
CA THR A 104 -1.70 1.21 -20.96
C THR A 104 -3.03 1.02 -21.69
N ASP A 105 -3.27 1.85 -22.71
CA ASP A 105 -4.15 1.71 -23.90
C ASP A 105 -5.62 1.27 -23.78
N LEU A 106 -6.14 0.93 -22.60
CA LEU A 106 -7.54 0.54 -22.42
C LEU A 106 -8.49 1.69 -22.10
N VAL A 107 -7.96 2.89 -21.90
CA VAL A 107 -8.73 4.06 -21.48
C VAL A 107 -8.39 5.20 -22.44
N ASP A 108 -9.41 5.73 -23.09
CA ASP A 108 -9.26 6.93 -23.91
C ASP A 108 -8.54 8.02 -23.09
N GLN A 109 -7.55 8.67 -23.71
CA GLN A 109 -6.75 9.71 -23.07
C GLN A 109 -7.61 10.91 -22.66
N SER A 110 -8.80 11.06 -23.25
CA SER A 110 -9.78 12.08 -22.87
C SER A 110 -10.40 11.84 -21.48
N ILE A 111 -10.29 10.64 -20.92
CA ILE A 111 -10.97 10.29 -19.68
C ILE A 111 -10.15 10.70 -18.47
N GLN A 112 -10.79 11.49 -17.59
CA GLN A 112 -10.23 11.84 -16.30
C GLN A 112 -10.14 10.61 -15.39
N ILE A 113 -8.95 10.39 -14.85
CA ILE A 113 -8.70 9.26 -13.96
C ILE A 113 -9.22 9.57 -12.56
N THR A 114 -10.16 8.77 -12.09
CA THR A 114 -10.76 8.86 -10.76
C THR A 114 -10.66 7.52 -10.03
N THR A 115 -10.99 7.49 -8.74
CA THR A 115 -10.99 6.24 -7.95
C THR A 115 -11.94 5.18 -8.51
N HIS A 116 -13.05 5.59 -9.14
CA HIS A 116 -14.07 4.70 -9.71
C HIS A 116 -13.63 4.02 -11.01
N CYS A 117 -12.48 4.42 -11.56
CA CYS A 117 -11.90 3.83 -12.75
C CYS A 117 -11.27 2.45 -12.50
N PHE A 118 -11.06 2.09 -11.23
CA PHE A 118 -10.31 0.90 -10.87
C PHE A 118 -10.99 0.10 -9.76
N VAL A 119 -10.90 -1.22 -9.88
CA VAL A 119 -11.22 -2.16 -8.81
C VAL A 119 -10.06 -3.13 -8.69
N VAL A 120 -9.54 -3.32 -7.47
CA VAL A 120 -8.49 -4.31 -7.19
C VAL A 120 -9.14 -5.54 -6.59
N THR A 121 -8.77 -6.72 -7.08
CA THR A 121 -9.27 -7.98 -6.52
C THR A 121 -8.82 -8.15 -5.06
N ALA A 122 -9.62 -8.84 -4.24
CA ALA A 122 -9.35 -9.02 -2.82
C ALA A 122 -8.01 -9.73 -2.51
N ASP A 123 -7.47 -10.47 -3.49
CA ASP A 123 -6.18 -11.16 -3.43
C ASP A 123 -4.99 -10.33 -3.97
N ASN A 124 -5.23 -9.07 -4.34
CA ASN A 124 -4.26 -8.13 -4.92
C ASN A 124 -3.61 -8.58 -6.26
N ARG A 125 -4.21 -9.53 -6.98
CA ARG A 125 -3.62 -10.07 -8.21
C ARG A 125 -4.02 -9.33 -9.48
N TYR A 126 -5.22 -8.76 -9.52
CA TYR A 126 -5.73 -8.10 -10.72
C TYR A 126 -6.26 -6.70 -10.40
N ILE A 127 -6.02 -5.80 -11.34
CA ILE A 127 -6.65 -4.47 -11.39
C ILE A 127 -7.62 -4.51 -12.56
N LEU A 128 -8.90 -4.38 -12.27
CA LEU A 128 -9.96 -4.24 -13.25
C LEU A 128 -10.12 -2.76 -13.57
N VAL A 129 -10.06 -2.42 -14.85
CA VAL A 129 -10.25 -1.07 -15.37
C VAL A 129 -11.73 -0.95 -15.75
N CYS A 130 -12.47 -0.04 -15.12
CA CYS A 130 -13.92 0.04 -15.20
C CYS A 130 -14.45 1.48 -15.27
N GLY A 131 -15.76 1.64 -15.47
CA GLY A 131 -16.41 2.96 -15.42
C GLY A 131 -16.23 3.80 -16.69
N PHE A 132 -15.91 3.16 -17.81
CA PHE A 132 -15.78 3.81 -19.11
C PHE A 132 -16.88 3.34 -20.05
N TRP A 133 -17.45 4.29 -20.79
CA TRP A 133 -18.41 4.03 -21.85
C TRP A 133 -17.63 3.73 -23.12
N ASP A 134 -17.77 2.52 -23.68
CA ASP A 134 -17.37 2.33 -25.07
C ASP A 134 -18.36 3.13 -25.92
N LYS A 135 -17.86 3.99 -26.81
CA LYS A 135 -18.71 4.81 -27.68
C LYS A 135 -19.38 3.93 -28.76
N SER A 136 -20.14 2.93 -28.33
CA SER A 136 -20.99 2.04 -29.12
C SER A 136 -22.14 2.81 -29.76
#